data_AF-A0A5C7SWB2-F1
#
_entry.id   AF-A0A5C7SWB2-F1
#
_cell.length_a   1.000
_cell.length_b   1.000
_cell.length_c   1.000
_cell.angle_alpha   90.00
_cell.angle_beta   90.00
_cell.angle_gamma   90.00
#
_symmetry.space_group_name_H-M   'P 1'
#
loop_
_entity.id
_entity.type
_entity.pdbx_description
1 polymer ?
#
loop_
_entity_poly.entity_id
_entity_poly.type
_entity_poly.pdbx_seq_one_letter_code
_entity_poly.pdbx_strand_id
1 'polypeptide(L)'
;MSTVNSTTSSDVINKLQKTSSTGAPKAMEMGTQSSFLKLLTEQLKNQDPLSPMDNAQMTSQLAQISTVDGLGKLNTTLSTLLESSQSGEAMQAAALVGKGVMVGGDGLSLSSGKAYGGFELTSPADKVSVTIKDSNGLEVRTLELG
;
A
#
# COMPACT_ATOMS: atom_id res chain seq x y z
N MET A 1 2.09 6.90 -32.30
CA MET A 1 1.44 6.31 -31.11
C MET A 1 2.48 6.24 -30.01
N SER A 2 2.26 6.97 -28.91
CA SER A 2 3.19 7.04 -27.77
C SER A 2 2.92 5.87 -26.84
N THR A 3 3.86 4.94 -26.72
CA THR A 3 3.81 3.86 -25.73
C THR A 3 4.13 4.46 -24.37
N VAL A 4 3.13 4.49 -23.49
CA VAL A 4 3.29 4.84 -22.08
C VAL A 4 4.12 3.73 -21.44
N ASN A 5 5.39 4.01 -21.14
CA ASN A 5 6.24 3.13 -20.36
C ASN A 5 5.77 3.22 -18.91
N SER A 6 4.90 2.29 -18.51
CA SER A 6 4.47 2.10 -17.12
C SER A 6 5.67 1.61 -16.31
N THR A 7 6.52 2.53 -15.87
CA THR A 7 7.50 2.27 -14.83
C THR A 7 6.71 1.93 -13.58
N THR A 8 6.57 0.63 -13.31
CA THR A 8 5.88 0.13 -12.12
C THR A 8 6.66 0.61 -10.90
N SER A 9 5.93 1.01 -9.85
CA SER A 9 6.51 1.48 -8.59
C SER A 9 7.52 0.47 -7.99
N SER A 10 7.43 -0.79 -8.38
CA SER A 10 8.34 -1.87 -8.03
C SER A 10 9.79 -1.63 -8.49
N ASP A 11 10.00 -1.03 -9.67
CA ASP A 11 11.34 -0.82 -10.22
C ASP A 11 12.08 0.34 -9.53
N VAL A 12 11.36 1.38 -9.13
CA VAL A 12 11.93 2.50 -8.36
C VAL A 12 12.23 2.09 -6.91
N ILE A 13 11.41 1.22 -6.30
CA ILE A 13 11.65 0.66 -4.96
C ILE A 13 12.88 -0.27 -4.96
N ASN A 14 13.01 -1.14 -5.98
CA ASN A 14 14.18 -2.00 -6.12
C ASN A 14 15.48 -1.22 -6.35
N LYS A 15 15.43 -0.09 -7.08
CA LYS A 15 16.58 0.78 -7.30
C LYS A 15 17.02 1.51 -6.03
N LEU A 16 16.07 1.84 -5.15
CA LEU A 16 16.34 2.46 -3.84
C LEU A 16 16.85 1.45 -2.80
N GLN A 17 16.41 0.19 -2.85
CA GLN A 17 16.95 -0.88 -1.99
C GLN A 17 18.39 -1.28 -2.38
N LYS A 18 18.73 -1.23 -3.66
CA LYS A 18 20.09 -1.61 -4.14
C LYS A 18 21.16 -0.58 -3.77
N THR A 19 20.80 0.64 -3.38
CA THR A 19 21.73 1.64 -2.85
C THR A 19 22.01 1.50 -1.36
N SER A 20 21.34 0.56 -0.66
CA SER A 20 21.43 0.40 0.80
C SER A 20 22.27 -0.81 1.24
N SER A 21 22.88 -1.56 0.29
CA SER A 21 23.76 -2.68 0.64
C SER A 21 25.16 -2.17 1.01
N THR A 22 25.28 -1.54 2.16
CA THR A 22 26.55 -1.40 2.89
C THR A 22 26.26 -1.41 4.39
N GLY A 23 26.29 -2.61 4.98
CA GLY A 23 26.29 -2.81 6.43
C GLY A 23 24.91 -2.72 7.10
N ALA A 24 24.44 -3.86 7.63
CA ALA A 24 23.33 -3.88 8.57
C ALA A 24 23.63 -2.97 9.77
N PRO A 25 22.77 -2.00 10.14
CA PRO A 25 22.91 -1.31 11.41
C PRO A 25 22.35 -2.24 12.50
N LYS A 26 23.25 -2.95 13.17
CA LYS A 26 22.99 -3.52 14.49
C LYS A 26 22.41 -2.42 15.38
N ALA A 27 21.26 -2.66 15.99
CA ALA A 27 20.84 -2.27 17.35
C ALA A 27 21.64 -1.17 18.11
N MET A 28 21.95 -0.04 17.47
CA MET A 28 22.84 1.00 18.00
C MET A 28 22.10 2.31 18.32
N GLU A 29 20.85 2.49 17.84
CA GLU A 29 20.12 3.75 17.98
C GLU A 29 19.50 4.00 19.37
N MET A 30 19.13 2.96 20.12
CA MET A 30 18.62 3.16 21.49
C MET A 30 19.73 3.42 22.51
N GLY A 31 20.97 3.06 22.16
CA GLY A 31 22.15 3.26 22.98
C GLY A 31 22.71 4.69 22.92
N THR A 32 22.63 5.38 21.79
CA THR A 32 23.24 6.70 21.58
C THR A 32 22.48 7.82 22.28
N GLN A 33 21.14 7.83 22.23
CA GLN A 33 20.32 8.85 22.93
C GLN A 33 20.40 8.69 24.45
N SER A 34 20.37 7.45 24.96
CA SER A 34 20.48 7.16 26.39
C SER A 34 21.91 7.42 26.93
N SER A 35 22.95 7.09 26.14
CA SER A 35 24.33 7.42 26.48
C SER A 35 24.61 8.93 26.40
N PHE A 36 23.93 9.64 25.49
CA PHE A 36 24.01 11.10 25.41
C PHE A 36 23.32 11.78 26.60
N LEU A 37 22.09 11.37 26.97
CA LEU A 37 21.43 11.91 28.16
C LEU A 37 22.26 11.65 29.43
N LYS A 38 22.95 10.50 29.49
CA LYS A 38 23.88 10.20 30.57
C LYS A 38 25.10 11.12 30.56
N LEU A 39 25.74 11.32 29.41
CA LEU A 39 26.86 12.26 29.25
C LEU A 39 26.45 13.72 29.52
N LEU A 40 25.26 14.14 29.08
CA LEU A 40 24.67 15.46 29.35
C LEU A 40 24.44 15.67 30.85
N THR A 41 23.94 14.65 31.56
CA THR A 41 23.70 14.69 33.00
C THR A 41 25.03 14.72 33.78
N GLU A 42 26.04 13.97 33.33
CA GLU A 42 27.38 13.98 33.90
C GLU A 42 28.12 15.32 33.65
N GLN A 43 27.96 15.93 32.47
CA GLN A 43 28.51 17.25 32.15
C GLN A 43 27.81 18.37 32.95
N LEU A 44 26.48 18.34 33.11
CA LEU A 44 25.75 19.29 33.97
C LEU A 44 26.21 19.24 35.45
N LYS A 45 26.68 18.08 35.92
CA LYS A 45 27.27 17.90 37.25
C LYS A 45 28.70 18.43 37.39
N ASN A 46 29.43 18.66 36.29
CA ASN A 46 30.87 18.90 36.29
C ASN A 46 31.36 20.09 35.42
N GLN A 47 30.48 20.87 34.79
CA GLN A 47 30.88 22.00 33.93
C GLN A 47 31.00 23.32 34.72
N ASP A 48 32.20 23.89 34.70
CA ASP A 48 32.51 25.29 35.03
C ASP A 48 31.78 26.22 34.01
N PRO A 49 31.15 27.34 34.40
CA PRO A 49 30.13 28.06 33.61
C PRO A 49 30.60 28.76 32.31
N LEU A 50 31.86 28.60 31.89
CA LEU A 50 32.53 29.51 30.95
C LEU A 50 32.70 29.01 29.50
N SER A 51 32.08 27.90 29.08
CA SER A 51 32.03 27.53 27.65
C SER A 51 30.79 26.69 27.25
N PRO A 52 29.59 27.30 27.18
CA PRO A 52 28.35 26.63 26.78
C PRO A 52 28.21 26.35 25.27
N MET A 53 29.22 26.66 24.42
CA MET A 53 29.07 26.64 22.95
C MET A 53 29.08 25.25 22.30
N ASP A 54 29.77 24.25 22.86
CA ASP A 54 29.92 22.91 22.25
C ASP A 54 28.62 22.08 22.33
N ASN A 55 27.89 22.22 23.45
CA ASN A 55 26.68 21.44 23.72
C ASN A 55 25.54 21.74 22.75
N ALA A 56 25.44 22.96 22.21
CA ALA A 56 24.40 23.35 21.27
C ALA A 56 24.62 22.72 19.87
N GLN A 57 25.87 22.54 19.46
CA GLN A 57 26.21 22.01 18.14
C GLN A 57 26.02 20.48 18.10
N MET A 58 26.38 19.79 19.19
CA MET A 58 26.15 18.35 19.36
C MET A 58 24.66 18.02 19.52
N THR A 59 23.88 18.82 20.27
CA THR A 59 22.41 18.65 20.33
C THR A 59 21.74 18.89 19.00
N SER A 60 22.22 19.84 18.18
CA SER A 60 21.72 20.06 16.82
C SER A 60 21.97 18.84 15.91
N GLN A 61 23.16 18.25 15.97
CA GLN A 61 23.48 17.03 15.21
C GLN A 61 22.68 15.81 15.70
N LEU A 62 22.43 15.70 17.00
CA LEU A 62 21.56 14.65 17.54
C LEU A 62 20.10 14.84 17.14
N ALA A 63 19.60 16.09 17.16
CA ALA A 63 18.25 16.38 16.67
C ALA A 63 18.11 15.97 15.19
N GLN A 64 19.13 16.24 14.37
CA GLN A 64 19.17 15.80 12.97
C GLN A 64 19.15 14.27 12.84
N ILE A 65 19.95 13.55 13.64
CA ILE A 65 19.95 12.08 13.66
C ILE A 65 18.59 11.52 14.12
N SER A 66 18.01 12.06 15.18
CA SER A 66 16.68 11.67 15.69
C SER A 66 15.56 11.92 14.67
N THR A 67 15.65 12.98 13.86
CA THR A 67 14.71 13.17 12.74
C THR A 67 14.87 12.12 11.64
N VAL A 68 16.09 11.67 11.35
CA VAL A 68 16.34 10.61 10.35
C VAL A 68 15.86 9.25 10.87
N ASP A 69 16.14 8.91 12.13
CA ASP A 69 15.59 7.72 12.80
C ASP A 69 14.05 7.75 12.82
N GLY A 70 13.49 8.91 13.18
CA GLY A 70 12.04 9.14 13.13
C GLY A 70 11.45 8.88 11.75
N LEU A 71 12.14 9.32 10.68
CA LEU A 71 11.72 9.05 9.31
C LEU A 71 11.84 7.56 8.94
N GLY A 72 12.88 6.87 9.41
CA GLY A 72 13.04 5.42 9.22
C GLY A 72 11.94 4.61 9.93
N LYS A 73 11.57 4.99 11.15
CA LYS A 73 10.45 4.43 11.89
C LYS A 73 9.12 4.65 11.16
N LEU A 74 8.90 5.86 10.65
CA LEU A 74 7.71 6.20 9.88
C LEU A 74 7.59 5.33 8.62
N ASN A 75 8.69 5.15 7.88
CA ASN A 75 8.73 4.26 6.73
C ASN A 75 8.39 2.80 7.09
N THR A 76 8.93 2.32 8.22
CA THR A 76 8.63 0.97 8.74
C THR A 76 7.15 0.83 9.08
N THR A 77 6.56 1.80 9.81
CA THR A 77 5.13 1.79 10.15
C THR A 77 4.25 1.82 8.90
N LEU A 78 4.60 2.61 7.88
CA LEU A 78 3.86 2.64 6.62
C LEU A 78 3.95 1.30 5.88
N SER A 79 5.12 0.66 5.90
CA SER A 79 5.31 -0.67 5.29
C SER A 79 4.43 -1.72 5.99
N THR A 80 4.43 -1.74 7.33
CA THR A 80 3.56 -2.64 8.11
C THR A 80 2.07 -2.34 7.89
N LEU A 81 1.68 -1.07 7.75
CA LEU A 81 0.31 -0.69 7.44
C LEU A 81 -0.13 -1.20 6.06
N LEU A 82 0.74 -1.09 5.05
CA LEU A 82 0.46 -1.62 3.71
C LEU A 82 0.31 -3.14 3.75
N GLU A 83 1.18 -3.84 4.46
CA GLU A 83 1.14 -5.29 4.59
C GLU A 83 -0.13 -5.79 5.30
N SER A 84 -0.54 -5.10 6.37
CA SER A 84 -1.82 -5.40 7.04
C SER A 84 -3.04 -5.11 6.16
N SER A 85 -3.00 -4.06 5.33
CA SER A 85 -4.06 -3.77 4.35
C SER A 85 -4.19 -4.89 3.31
N GLN A 86 -3.06 -5.38 2.80
CA GLN A 86 -3.03 -6.49 1.83
C GLN A 86 -3.54 -7.80 2.43
N SER A 87 -3.26 -8.07 3.72
CA SER A 87 -3.85 -9.21 4.43
C SER A 87 -5.38 -9.11 4.53
N GLY A 88 -5.91 -7.90 4.71
CA GLY A 88 -7.36 -7.64 4.70
C GLY A 88 -8.00 -7.95 3.35
N GLU A 89 -7.38 -7.55 2.23
CA GLU A 89 -7.84 -7.88 0.88
C GLU A 89 -7.88 -9.40 0.64
N ALA A 90 -6.86 -10.12 1.09
CA ALA A 90 -6.82 -11.58 0.97
C ALA A 90 -7.96 -12.25 1.77
N MET A 91 -8.30 -11.73 2.95
CA MET A 91 -9.42 -12.23 3.75
C MET A 91 -10.78 -11.96 3.07
N GLN A 92 -10.94 -10.79 2.45
CA GLN A 92 -12.12 -10.47 1.65
C GLN A 92 -12.24 -11.40 0.43
N ALA A 93 -11.14 -11.69 -0.26
CA ALA A 93 -11.11 -12.65 -1.36
C ALA A 93 -11.46 -14.07 -0.88
N ALA A 94 -10.94 -14.50 0.28
CA ALA A 94 -11.28 -15.79 0.87
C ALA A 94 -12.77 -15.89 1.21
N ALA A 95 -13.41 -14.80 1.66
CA ALA A 95 -14.85 -14.76 1.92
C ALA A 95 -15.72 -14.88 0.66
N LEU A 96 -15.16 -14.61 -0.52
CA LEU A 96 -15.84 -14.82 -1.81
C LEU A 96 -15.75 -16.27 -2.31
N VAL A 97 -14.89 -17.11 -1.71
CA VAL A 97 -14.81 -18.53 -2.08
C VAL A 97 -16.14 -19.21 -1.80
N GLY A 98 -16.73 -19.81 -2.83
CA GLY A 98 -18.05 -20.44 -2.76
C GLY A 98 -19.24 -19.48 -2.85
N LYS A 99 -19.00 -18.17 -3.03
CA LYS A 99 -20.04 -17.20 -3.38
C LYS A 99 -20.10 -17.00 -4.90
N GLY A 100 -21.29 -16.72 -5.41
CA GLY A 100 -21.45 -16.23 -6.79
C GLY A 100 -21.19 -14.74 -6.85
N VAL A 101 -20.33 -14.30 -7.77
CA VAL A 101 -20.07 -12.89 -8.05
C VAL A 101 -20.47 -12.57 -9.48
N MET A 102 -20.96 -11.35 -9.70
CA MET A 102 -21.26 -10.85 -11.04
C MET A 102 -20.05 -10.06 -11.52
N VAL A 103 -19.56 -10.40 -12.71
CA VAL A 103 -18.42 -9.74 -13.35
C VAL A 103 -18.86 -9.17 -14.69
N GLY A 104 -18.19 -8.09 -15.12
CA GLY A 104 -18.43 -7.53 -16.43
C GLY A 104 -18.07 -8.53 -17.53
N GLY A 105 -19.01 -8.82 -18.41
CA GLY A 105 -18.83 -9.72 -19.54
C GLY A 105 -20.15 -10.01 -20.25
N ASP A 106 -20.06 -10.56 -21.44
CA ASP A 106 -21.17 -10.99 -22.30
C ASP A 106 -21.44 -12.51 -22.20
N GLY A 107 -20.60 -13.24 -21.48
CA GLY A 107 -20.73 -14.68 -21.28
C GLY A 107 -21.73 -15.03 -20.19
N LEU A 108 -22.70 -15.89 -20.51
CA LEU A 108 -23.70 -16.39 -19.57
C LEU A 108 -23.62 -17.91 -19.48
N SER A 109 -23.15 -18.43 -18.34
CA SER A 109 -23.08 -19.88 -18.11
C SER A 109 -24.43 -20.41 -17.63
N LEU A 110 -25.01 -21.33 -18.40
CA LEU A 110 -26.24 -22.03 -18.02
C LEU A 110 -25.90 -23.20 -17.10
N SER A 111 -26.41 -23.18 -15.86
CA SER A 111 -26.25 -24.27 -14.89
C SER A 111 -27.61 -24.76 -14.42
N SER A 112 -27.87 -26.07 -14.52
CA SER A 112 -29.16 -26.69 -14.18
C SER A 112 -30.37 -26.01 -14.86
N GLY A 113 -30.22 -25.55 -16.10
CA GLY A 113 -31.28 -24.91 -16.87
C GLY A 113 -31.63 -23.49 -16.42
N LYS A 114 -30.83 -22.87 -15.54
CA LYS A 114 -30.99 -21.47 -15.12
C LYS A 114 -29.68 -20.72 -15.27
N ALA A 115 -29.78 -19.46 -15.64
CA ALA A 115 -28.65 -18.56 -15.75
C ALA A 115 -28.97 -17.25 -15.05
N TYR A 116 -27.98 -16.70 -14.38
CA TYR A 116 -28.10 -15.45 -13.64
C TYR A 116 -27.18 -14.42 -14.29
N GLY A 117 -27.74 -13.25 -14.57
CA GLY A 117 -27.04 -12.13 -15.16
C GLY A 117 -27.71 -10.84 -14.72
N GLY A 118 -26.97 -9.75 -14.88
CA GLY A 118 -27.45 -8.41 -14.59
C GLY A 118 -26.75 -7.45 -15.54
N PHE A 119 -27.33 -6.27 -15.67
CA PHE A 119 -26.78 -5.19 -16.48
C PHE A 119 -26.74 -3.95 -15.60
N GLU A 120 -25.70 -3.15 -15.79
CA GLU A 120 -25.55 -1.87 -15.13
C GLU A 120 -25.68 -0.78 -16.18
N LEU A 121 -26.62 0.14 -15.98
CA LEU A 121 -26.80 1.29 -16.85
C LEU A 121 -26.19 2.52 -16.17
N THR A 122 -25.34 3.24 -16.89
CA THR A 122 -24.75 4.50 -16.41
C THR A 122 -25.77 5.65 -16.38
N SER A 123 -26.88 5.53 -17.11
CA SER A 123 -27.95 6.53 -17.19
C SER A 123 -29.32 5.86 -17.31
N PRO A 124 -30.42 6.56 -16.95
CA PRO A 124 -31.76 6.03 -17.18
C PRO A 124 -31.99 5.71 -18.66
N ALA A 125 -32.69 4.61 -18.93
CA ALA A 125 -33.11 4.24 -20.28
C ALA A 125 -34.64 4.08 -20.31
N ASP A 126 -35.26 4.56 -21.39
CA ASP A 126 -36.68 4.39 -21.65
C ASP A 126 -37.02 3.00 -22.22
N LYS A 127 -36.01 2.31 -22.76
CA LYS A 127 -36.15 0.97 -23.33
C LYS A 127 -34.89 0.13 -23.17
N VAL A 128 -35.03 -1.05 -22.57
CA VAL A 128 -33.98 -2.05 -22.36
C VAL A 128 -34.40 -3.39 -22.97
N SER A 129 -33.68 -3.84 -24.00
CA SER A 129 -33.84 -5.15 -24.63
C SER A 129 -32.59 -5.99 -24.46
N VAL A 130 -32.73 -7.21 -23.96
CA VAL A 130 -31.66 -8.19 -23.77
C VAL A 130 -31.83 -9.33 -24.77
N THR A 131 -30.90 -9.44 -25.72
CA THR A 131 -30.85 -10.55 -26.69
C THR A 131 -29.83 -11.59 -26.24
N ILE A 132 -30.30 -12.81 -25.98
CA ILE A 132 -29.48 -13.98 -25.69
C ILE A 132 -29.15 -14.67 -27.01
N LYS A 133 -27.86 -14.87 -27.25
CA LYS A 133 -27.32 -15.58 -28.43
C LYS A 133 -26.63 -16.87 -28.00
N ASP A 134 -26.72 -17.88 -28.85
CA ASP A 134 -25.93 -19.12 -28.70
C ASP A 134 -24.49 -18.90 -29.21
N SER A 135 -23.60 -19.87 -28.97
CA SER A 135 -22.20 -19.91 -29.40
C SER A 135 -22.02 -19.69 -30.91
N ASN A 136 -23.05 -20.01 -31.71
CA ASN A 136 -23.08 -19.82 -33.15
C ASN A 136 -23.55 -18.41 -33.58
N GLY A 137 -23.82 -17.51 -32.64
CA GLY A 137 -24.33 -16.15 -32.87
C GLY A 137 -25.81 -16.07 -33.22
N LEU A 138 -26.52 -17.20 -33.19
CA LEU A 138 -27.96 -17.29 -33.43
C LEU A 138 -28.73 -16.81 -32.19
N GLU A 139 -29.75 -15.98 -32.41
CA GLU A 139 -30.61 -15.46 -31.35
C GLU A 139 -31.50 -16.58 -30.82
N VAL A 140 -31.29 -16.96 -29.56
CA VAL A 140 -32.11 -17.97 -28.88
C VAL A 140 -33.27 -17.35 -28.13
N ARG A 141 -33.12 -16.09 -27.67
CA ARG A 141 -34.20 -15.39 -26.97
C ARG A 141 -33.98 -13.88 -26.93
N THR A 142 -35.06 -13.12 -27.01
CA THR A 142 -35.06 -11.68 -26.70
C THR A 142 -35.98 -11.41 -25.52
N LEU A 143 -35.50 -10.62 -24.57
CA LEU A 143 -36.19 -10.22 -23.35
C LEU A 143 -36.30 -8.69 -23.35
N GLU A 144 -37.52 -8.18 -23.39
CA GLU A 144 -37.78 -6.75 -23.21
C GLU A 144 -38.00 -6.50 -21.71
N LEU A 145 -37.23 -5.59 -21.12
CA LEU A 145 -37.20 -5.35 -19.67
C LEU A 145 -37.81 -4.00 -19.25
N GLY A 146 -38.36 -3.26 -20.22
CA GLY A 146 -38.91 -1.92 -20.03
C GLY A 146 -38.21 -0.95 -20.92
#